data_AF-A0A163RNU0-F1
#
_entry.id   AF-A0A163RNU0-F1
#
_cell.length_a   1.000
_cell.length_b   1.000
_cell.length_c   1.000
_cell.angle_alpha   90.00
_cell.angle_beta   90.00
_cell.angle_gamma   90.00
#
_symmetry.space_group_name_H-M   'P 1'
#
loop_
_entity.id
_entity.type
_entity.pdbx_description
1 polymer ?
#
loop_
_entity_poly.entity_id
_entity_poly.type
_entity_poly.pdbx_seq_one_letter_code
_entity_poly.pdbx_strand_id
1 'polypeptide(L)'
;MWLLVISGVVGAATVAVIAWLTVRHDRPPVDVLPPLRPHRTTWRERRRRAPDPLVALGLQIRLGQLAHELRDVQNDPGVYARAHHYLAAQGAYDALLREACRLSGLEVDADPLAAGLRSDEDERLREELELSARGWTW
;
A
#
# COMPACT_ATOMS: atom_id res chain seq x y z
N MET A 1 -9.19 35.39 47.75
CA MET A 1 -8.17 36.23 47.10
C MET A 1 -7.24 35.38 46.23
N TRP A 2 -7.74 34.55 45.30
CA TRP A 2 -6.93 33.65 44.46
C TRP A 2 -7.62 33.29 43.11
N LEU A 3 -8.55 34.13 42.61
CA LEU A 3 -9.37 33.81 41.42
C LEU A 3 -9.22 34.78 40.23
N LEU A 4 -8.35 35.80 40.31
CA LEU A 4 -8.26 36.83 39.25
C LEU A 4 -7.01 36.77 38.35
N VAL A 5 -6.11 35.78 38.53
CA VAL A 5 -4.82 35.77 37.80
C VAL A 5 -4.83 34.90 36.53
N ILE A 6 -5.84 34.06 36.30
CA ILE A 6 -5.81 33.08 35.19
C ILE A 6 -6.41 33.63 33.88
N SER A 7 -7.10 34.78 33.90
CA SER A 7 -7.82 35.30 32.71
C SER A 7 -6.91 35.92 31.63
N GLY A 8 -5.64 36.22 31.94
CA GLY A 8 -4.76 36.97 31.04
C GLY A 8 -4.12 36.17 29.88
N VAL A 9 -4.04 34.84 29.97
CA VAL A 9 -3.26 34.03 29.02
C VAL A 9 -4.12 33.42 27.90
N VAL A 10 -5.44 33.34 28.08
CA VAL A 10 -6.35 32.69 27.11
C VAL A 10 -6.68 33.60 25.90
N GLY A 11 -6.57 34.93 26.05
CA GLY A 11 -6.87 35.89 24.98
C GLY A 11 -5.84 35.91 23.84
N ALA A 12 -4.54 35.74 24.14
CA ALA A 12 -3.50 35.80 23.11
C ALA A 12 -3.46 34.56 22.22
N ALA A 13 -3.72 33.37 22.80
CA ALA A 13 -3.73 32.11 22.04
C ALA A 13 -4.92 32.03 21.07
N THR A 14 -6.08 32.57 21.46
CA THR A 14 -7.27 32.56 20.60
C THR A 14 -7.11 33.49 19.40
N VAL A 15 -6.54 34.69 19.57
CA VAL A 15 -6.25 35.59 18.43
C VAL A 15 -5.24 34.97 17.47
N ALA A 16 -4.21 34.28 17.98
CA ALA A 16 -3.22 33.59 17.14
C ALA A 16 -3.84 32.42 16.35
N VAL A 17 -4.72 31.62 16.97
CA VAL A 17 -5.42 30.53 16.29
C VAL A 17 -6.42 31.06 15.26
N ILE A 18 -7.14 32.14 15.58
CA ILE A 18 -8.07 32.77 14.62
C ILE A 18 -7.29 33.36 13.45
N ALA A 19 -6.16 34.04 13.68
CA ALA A 19 -5.28 34.55 12.63
C ALA A 19 -4.63 33.41 11.79
N TRP A 20 -4.26 32.30 12.42
CA TRP A 20 -3.75 31.12 11.73
C TRP A 20 -4.81 30.45 10.86
N LEU A 21 -6.05 30.39 11.34
CA LEU A 21 -7.19 29.83 10.60
C LEU A 21 -7.62 30.73 9.44
N THR A 22 -7.48 32.06 9.55
CA THR A 22 -7.77 32.99 8.45
C THR A 22 -6.65 33.01 7.41
N VAL A 23 -5.37 33.00 7.82
CA VAL A 23 -4.20 32.93 6.91
C VAL A 23 -4.19 31.63 6.09
N ARG A 24 -4.66 30.50 6.64
CA ARG A 24 -4.76 29.23 5.91
C ARG A 24 -5.83 29.24 4.80
N HIS A 25 -6.66 30.28 4.73
CA HIS A 25 -7.76 30.39 3.77
C HIS A 25 -7.49 31.26 2.54
N ASP A 26 -6.24 31.64 2.29
CA ASP A 26 -5.83 32.14 0.95
C ASP A 26 -5.90 30.98 -0.05
N ARG A 27 -7.12 30.75 -0.55
CA ARG A 27 -7.31 29.99 -1.79
C ARG A 27 -6.66 30.82 -2.91
N PRO A 28 -5.80 30.24 -3.75
CA PRO A 28 -5.31 30.95 -4.91
C PRO A 28 -6.49 31.41 -5.77
N PRO A 29 -6.44 32.62 -6.37
CA PRO A 29 -7.47 33.07 -7.29
C PRO A 29 -7.66 32.03 -8.40
N VAL A 30 -8.93 31.66 -8.65
CA VAL A 30 -9.35 30.56 -9.53
C VAL A 30 -9.10 30.82 -11.03
N ASP A 31 -8.52 31.97 -11.39
CA ASP A 31 -8.43 32.45 -12.78
C ASP A 31 -7.04 32.34 -13.42
N VAL A 32 -6.10 31.61 -12.81
CA VAL A 32 -4.81 31.31 -13.47
C VAL A 32 -4.68 29.80 -13.64
N LEU A 33 -5.46 29.24 -14.57
CA LEU A 33 -5.18 27.91 -15.09
C LEU A 33 -3.83 28.01 -15.86
N PRO A 34 -2.73 27.41 -15.37
CA PRO A 34 -1.51 27.33 -16.16
C PRO A 34 -1.86 26.66 -17.50
N PRO A 35 -1.22 27.04 -18.63
CA PRO A 35 -1.46 26.37 -19.89
C PRO A 35 -1.29 24.87 -19.65
N LEU A 36 -2.33 24.10 -19.95
CA LEU A 36 -2.36 22.65 -19.83
C LEU A 36 -1.21 22.11 -20.68
N ARG A 37 -0.01 22.01 -20.09
CA ARG A 37 1.13 21.37 -20.72
C ARG A 37 0.65 19.95 -21.01
N PRO A 38 0.64 19.54 -22.27
CA PRO A 38 0.12 18.23 -22.62
C PRO A 38 0.99 17.22 -21.89
N HIS A 39 0.41 16.59 -20.87
CA HIS A 39 1.05 15.54 -20.09
C HIS A 39 1.36 14.31 -21.00
N ARG A 40 0.95 14.35 -22.29
CA ARG A 40 1.68 13.89 -23.48
C ARG A 40 2.47 12.59 -23.34
N THR A 41 3.61 12.83 -22.73
CA THR A 41 4.82 12.03 -22.76
C THR A 41 4.93 11.16 -21.52
N THR A 42 4.52 11.66 -20.34
CA THR A 42 4.74 10.94 -19.08
C THR A 42 3.94 9.64 -18.99
N TRP A 43 2.73 9.56 -19.58
CA TRP A 43 1.96 8.32 -19.59
C TRP A 43 2.47 7.31 -20.61
N ARG A 44 3.01 7.77 -21.75
CA ARG A 44 3.62 6.88 -22.73
C ARG A 44 4.93 6.31 -22.21
N GLU A 45 5.74 7.14 -21.54
CA GLU A 45 6.95 6.70 -20.83
C GLU A 45 6.61 5.70 -19.71
N ARG A 46 5.61 6.00 -18.87
CA ARG A 46 5.15 5.08 -17.82
C ARG A 46 4.61 3.77 -18.38
N ARG A 47 3.80 3.81 -19.44
CA ARG A 47 3.30 2.60 -20.12
C ARG A 47 4.41 1.77 -20.76
N ARG A 48 5.51 2.38 -21.23
CA ARG A 48 6.64 1.65 -21.80
C ARG A 48 7.45 0.88 -20.74
N ARG A 49 7.39 1.30 -19.47
CA ARG A 49 8.06 0.64 -18.34
C ARG A 49 7.12 -0.22 -17.49
N ALA A 50 5.81 -0.06 -17.63
CA ALA A 50 4.85 -0.83 -16.87
C ALA A 50 4.71 -2.25 -17.43
N PRO A 51 4.57 -3.27 -16.55
CA PRO A 51 4.24 -4.61 -17.00
C PRO A 51 2.91 -4.65 -17.78
N ASP A 52 2.74 -5.68 -18.60
CA ASP A 52 1.50 -5.87 -19.38
C ASP A 52 0.29 -5.87 -18.42
N PRO A 53 -0.67 -4.94 -18.59
CA PRO A 53 -1.78 -4.78 -17.66
C PRO A 53 -2.69 -6.01 -17.55
N LEU A 54 -2.83 -6.81 -18.62
CA LEU A 54 -3.67 -8.01 -18.57
C LEU A 54 -2.95 -9.14 -17.81
N VAL A 55 -1.64 -9.22 -17.94
CA VAL A 55 -0.82 -10.18 -17.19
C VAL A 55 -0.83 -9.82 -15.71
N ALA A 56 -0.63 -8.54 -15.38
CA ALA A 56 -0.70 -8.04 -14.00
C ALA A 56 -2.08 -8.31 -13.38
N LEU A 57 -3.17 -7.99 -14.08
CA LEU A 57 -4.52 -8.28 -13.61
C LEU A 57 -4.75 -9.78 -13.40
N GLY A 58 -4.25 -10.63 -14.30
CA GLY A 58 -4.35 -12.08 -14.17
C GLY A 58 -3.60 -12.64 -12.97
N LEU A 59 -2.51 -12.01 -12.54
CA LEU A 59 -1.83 -12.35 -11.29
C LEU A 59 -2.61 -11.85 -10.07
N GLN A 60 -3.14 -10.63 -10.12
CA GLN A 60 -3.97 -10.06 -9.03
C GLN A 60 -5.20 -10.93 -8.75
N ILE A 61 -5.93 -11.37 -9.78
CA ILE A 61 -7.10 -12.24 -9.60
C ILE A 61 -6.71 -13.56 -8.92
N ARG A 62 -5.61 -14.18 -9.36
CA ARG A 62 -5.15 -15.47 -8.81
C ARG A 62 -4.61 -15.32 -7.38
N LEU A 63 -3.95 -14.22 -7.06
CA LEU A 63 -3.54 -13.88 -5.69
C LEU A 63 -4.76 -13.73 -4.78
N GLY A 64 -5.81 -13.04 -5.25
CA GLY A 64 -7.04 -12.85 -4.49
C GLY A 64 -7.78 -14.17 -4.22
N GLN A 65 -7.79 -15.08 -5.21
CA GLN A 65 -8.34 -16.43 -5.06
C GLN A 65 -7.59 -17.24 -3.99
N LEU A 66 -6.26 -17.28 -4.06
CA LEU A 66 -5.44 -17.99 -3.07
C LEU A 66 -5.53 -17.36 -1.67
N ALA A 67 -5.59 -16.04 -1.59
CA ALA A 67 -5.78 -15.34 -0.32
C ALA A 67 -7.15 -15.67 0.30
N HIS A 68 -8.19 -15.84 -0.52
CA HIS A 68 -9.50 -16.29 -0.04
C HIS A 68 -9.45 -17.75 0.44
N GLU A 69 -8.84 -18.64 -0.33
CA GLU A 69 -8.67 -20.06 0.03
C GLU A 69 -7.91 -20.21 1.36
N LEU A 70 -6.82 -19.45 1.55
CA LEU A 70 -6.07 -19.43 2.80
C LEU A 70 -6.93 -18.99 3.99
N ARG A 71 -7.82 -18.00 3.80
CA ARG A 71 -8.76 -17.57 4.85
C ARG A 71 -9.80 -18.65 5.14
N ASP A 72 -10.32 -19.30 4.11
CA ASP A 72 -11.35 -20.34 4.26
C ASP A 72 -10.81 -21.55 5.02
N VAL A 73 -9.61 -22.04 4.66
CA VAL A 73 -8.94 -23.16 5.34
C VAL A 73 -8.61 -22.81 6.80
N GLN A 74 -8.30 -21.55 7.11
CA GLN A 74 -8.08 -21.11 8.49
C GLN A 74 -9.38 -21.09 9.31
N ASN A 75 -10.47 -20.64 8.70
CA ASN A 75 -11.76 -20.43 9.35
C ASN A 75 -12.61 -21.70 9.47
N ASP A 76 -12.35 -22.74 8.67
CA ASP A 76 -13.04 -24.02 8.75
C ASP A 76 -12.21 -25.08 9.51
N PRO A 77 -12.50 -25.34 10.80
CA PRO A 77 -11.80 -26.37 11.57
C PRO A 77 -12.19 -27.81 11.17
N GLY A 78 -13.25 -28.00 10.38
CA GLY A 78 -13.74 -29.30 9.93
C GLY A 78 -13.02 -29.87 8.71
N VAL A 79 -12.16 -29.09 8.06
CA VAL A 79 -11.42 -29.52 6.87
C VAL A 79 -10.46 -30.67 7.21
N TYR A 80 -10.67 -31.82 6.59
CA TYR A 80 -9.73 -32.94 6.66
C TYR A 80 -8.35 -32.51 6.16
N ALA A 81 -7.27 -32.96 6.81
CA ALA A 81 -5.89 -32.60 6.44
C ALA A 81 -5.63 -31.07 6.32
N ARG A 82 -6.34 -30.26 7.12
CA ARG A 82 -6.25 -28.78 7.11
C ARG A 82 -4.83 -28.23 7.03
N ALA A 83 -3.91 -28.78 7.83
CA ALA A 83 -2.52 -28.34 7.83
C ALA A 83 -1.84 -28.54 6.47
N HIS A 84 -2.11 -29.66 5.79
CA HIS A 84 -1.57 -29.92 4.47
C HIS A 84 -2.16 -28.99 3.41
N HIS A 85 -3.48 -28.79 3.43
CA HIS A 85 -4.15 -27.84 2.54
C HIS A 85 -3.63 -26.42 2.72
N TYR A 86 -3.47 -25.99 3.97
CA TYR A 86 -2.93 -24.67 4.28
C TYR A 86 -1.52 -24.49 3.72
N LEU A 87 -0.62 -25.45 3.97
CA LEU A 87 0.76 -25.38 3.47
C LEU A 87 0.83 -25.40 1.94
N ALA A 88 -0.03 -26.19 1.28
CA ALA A 88 -0.08 -26.23 -0.18
C ALA A 88 -0.57 -24.90 -0.77
N ALA A 89 -1.66 -24.34 -0.23
CA ALA A 89 -2.20 -23.05 -0.66
C ALA A 89 -1.20 -21.91 -0.37
N GLN A 90 -0.51 -21.95 0.78
CA GLN A 90 0.52 -20.97 1.15
C GLN A 90 1.71 -21.02 0.21
N GLY A 91 2.22 -22.21 -0.12
CA GLY A 91 3.30 -22.36 -1.09
C GLY A 91 2.93 -21.85 -2.48
N ALA A 92 1.69 -22.10 -2.93
CA ALA A 92 1.18 -21.57 -4.19
C ALA A 92 1.06 -20.04 -4.17
N TYR A 93 0.59 -19.48 -3.05
CA TYR A 93 0.49 -18.04 -2.83
C TYR A 93 1.86 -17.38 -2.88
N ASP A 94 2.83 -17.89 -2.12
CA ASP A 94 4.19 -17.35 -2.09
C ASP A 94 4.88 -17.45 -3.46
N ALA A 95 4.63 -18.51 -4.24
CA ALA A 95 5.17 -18.64 -5.59
C ALA A 95 4.59 -17.56 -6.54
N LEU A 96 3.28 -17.29 -6.42
CA LEU A 96 2.59 -16.29 -7.23
C LEU A 96 2.98 -14.86 -6.83
N LEU A 97 3.21 -14.62 -5.53
CA LEU A 97 3.66 -13.35 -4.99
C LEU A 97 5.04 -12.98 -5.55
N ARG A 98 5.99 -13.93 -5.55
CA ARG A 98 7.32 -13.73 -6.16
C ARG A 98 7.23 -13.45 -7.66
N GLU A 99 6.28 -14.05 -8.37
CA GLU A 99 6.05 -13.76 -9.79
C GLU A 99 5.52 -12.33 -10.00
N ALA A 100 4.59 -11.86 -9.16
CA ALA A 100 4.10 -10.49 -9.19
C ALA A 100 5.23 -9.48 -8.88
N CYS A 101 6.12 -9.80 -7.93
CA CYS A 101 7.32 -8.99 -7.65
C CYS A 101 8.25 -8.91 -8.86
N ARG A 102 8.60 -10.05 -9.48
CA ARG A 102 9.42 -10.07 -10.71
C ARG A 102 8.80 -9.26 -11.82
N LEU A 103 7.49 -9.40 -12.05
CA LEU A 103 6.77 -8.65 -13.07
C LEU A 103 6.79 -7.13 -12.79
N SER A 104 6.82 -6.74 -11.52
CA SER A 104 6.90 -5.35 -11.07
C SER A 104 8.32 -4.77 -11.03
N GLY A 105 9.34 -5.56 -11.38
CA GLY A 105 10.75 -5.17 -11.26
C GLY A 105 11.20 -5.02 -9.80
N LEU A 106 10.54 -5.70 -8.86
CA LEU A 106 11.02 -5.85 -7.49
C LEU A 106 12.06 -6.97 -7.45
N GLU A 107 13.24 -6.65 -6.95
CA GLU A 107 14.22 -7.68 -6.60
C GLU A 107 13.67 -8.52 -5.45
N VAL A 108 13.56 -9.82 -5.70
CA VAL A 108 13.21 -10.83 -4.70
C VAL A 108 14.50 -11.55 -4.39
N ASP A 109 14.93 -11.55 -3.13
CA ASP A 109 16.08 -12.34 -2.70
C ASP A 109 15.73 -13.83 -2.91
N ALA A 110 16.26 -14.39 -3.99
CA ALA A 110 16.14 -15.81 -4.30
C ALA A 110 17.20 -16.64 -3.56
N ASP A 111 18.15 -15.99 -2.89
CA ASP A 111 19.18 -16.66 -2.09
C ASP A 111 18.57 -17.13 -0.75
N PRO A 112 18.43 -18.45 -0.53
CA PRO A 112 17.86 -18.98 0.70
C PRO A 112 18.66 -18.58 1.95
N LEU A 113 19.95 -18.29 1.80
CA LEU A 113 20.84 -17.93 2.91
C LEU A 113 20.64 -16.46 3.35
N ALA A 114 20.36 -15.58 2.39
CA ALA A 114 20.02 -14.17 2.66
C ALA A 114 18.57 -14.02 3.14
N ALA A 115 17.65 -14.80 2.56
CA ALA A 115 16.26 -14.90 3.02
C ALA A 115 16.18 -15.42 4.47
N GLY A 116 17.05 -16.36 4.86
CA GLY A 116 17.09 -16.94 6.20
C GLY A 116 17.43 -15.99 7.36
N LEU A 117 17.80 -14.74 7.08
CA LEU A 117 17.89 -13.68 8.10
C LEU A 117 16.52 -13.16 8.57
N ARG A 118 15.45 -13.42 7.80
CA ARG A 118 14.06 -13.07 8.10
C ARG A 118 13.20 -14.34 8.12
N SER A 119 12.07 -14.31 8.84
CA SER A 119 11.12 -15.41 8.73
C SER A 119 10.45 -15.38 7.35
N ASP A 120 10.00 -16.54 6.85
CA ASP A 120 9.24 -16.62 5.59
C ASP A 120 7.97 -15.75 5.61
N GLU A 121 7.41 -15.53 6.80
CA GLU A 121 6.25 -14.65 7.00
C GLU A 121 6.60 -13.17 6.87
N ASP A 122 7.74 -12.73 7.41
CA ASP A 122 8.20 -11.35 7.28
C ASP A 122 8.57 -11.01 5.83
N GLU A 123 9.16 -11.96 5.10
CA GLU A 123 9.45 -11.81 3.67
C GLU A 123 8.17 -11.65 2.86
N ARG A 124 7.20 -12.56 3.06
CA ARG A 124 5.89 -12.46 2.41
C ARG A 124 5.25 -11.10 2.70
N LEU A 125 5.19 -10.68 3.97
CA LEU A 125 4.59 -9.39 4.34
C LEU A 125 5.29 -8.21 3.66
N ARG A 126 6.63 -8.23 3.59
CA ARG A 126 7.40 -7.19 2.86
C ARG A 126 7.01 -7.15 1.39
N GLU A 127 6.95 -8.30 0.71
CA GLU A 127 6.57 -8.41 -0.69
C GLU A 127 5.15 -7.88 -0.95
N GLU A 128 4.19 -8.24 -0.09
CA GLU A 128 2.80 -7.76 -0.17
C GLU A 128 2.71 -6.24 -0.04
N LEU A 129 3.43 -5.66 0.92
CA LEU A 129 3.47 -4.22 1.14
C LEU A 129 4.12 -3.49 -0.04
N GLU A 130 5.22 -4.01 -0.59
CA GLU A 130 5.91 -3.43 -1.74
C GLU A 130 5.04 -3.45 -3.00
N LEU A 131 4.27 -4.53 -3.24
CA LEU A 131 3.31 -4.59 -4.33
C LEU A 131 2.15 -3.61 -4.12
N SER A 132 1.60 -3.55 -2.91
CA SER A 132 0.54 -2.61 -2.55
C SER A 132 0.97 -1.15 -2.77
N ALA A 133 2.20 -0.80 -2.37
CA ALA A 133 2.78 0.53 -2.60
C ALA A 133 2.93 0.88 -4.09
N ARG A 134 3.01 -0.12 -4.98
CA ARG A 134 3.04 0.01 -6.44
C ARG A 134 1.65 0.01 -7.07
N GLY A 135 0.59 -0.02 -6.26
CA GLY A 135 -0.80 0.03 -6.71
C GLY A 135 -1.39 -1.33 -7.10
N TRP A 136 -0.73 -2.42 -6.73
CA TRP A 136 -1.33 -3.76 -6.85
C TRP A 136 -2.40 -3.95 -5.78
N THR A 137 -3.45 -4.64 -6.15
CA THR A 137 -4.58 -4.96 -5.26
C THR A 137 -5.07 -6.37 -5.56
N TRP A 138 -5.35 -7.18 -4.54
CA TRP A 138 -5.93 -8.51 -4.69
C TRP A 138 -6.79 -8.88 -3.48
#